data_AF-A0A2V8NBV5-F1
#
_entry.id   AF-A0A2V8NBV5-F1
#
_cell.length_a   1.000
_cell.length_b   1.000
_cell.length_c   1.000
_cell.angle_alpha   90.00
_cell.angle_beta   90.00
_cell.angle_gamma   90.00
#
_symmetry.space_group_name_H-M   'P 1'
#
loop_
_entity.id
_entity.type
_entity.pdbx_description
1 polymer ?
#
loop_
_entity_poly.entity_id
_entity_poly.type
_entity_poly.pdbx_seq_one_letter_code
_entity_poly.pdbx_strand_id
1 'polypeptide(L)'
;MGSHSHSDRRGFLKRGGALVSFVMGAVRPVRGQTPAPEALPKDNLAYGQPSRFDNTIRRTPGRATAISDTALMTPLQDLDGIITPSGLHFLMDHVKGVPDIDPQQHRLLIHGMVDRPLVYTMDELKRLPSVSRIYF
;
A
#
# COMPACT_ATOMS: atom_id res chain seq x y z
N MET A 1 -45.17 53.12 43.56
CA MET A 1 -46.32 52.32 43.05
C MET A 1 -46.03 52.01 41.59
N GLY A 2 -45.63 50.79 41.18
CA GLY A 2 -46.34 49.52 41.26
C GLY A 2 -47.13 49.35 39.94
N SER A 3 -47.07 48.29 39.14
CA SER A 3 -46.57 46.92 39.26
C SER A 3 -46.49 46.31 37.84
N HIS A 4 -45.47 45.50 37.53
CA HIS A 4 -45.38 44.76 36.27
C HIS A 4 -46.35 43.56 36.27
N SER A 5 -47.12 43.40 35.20
CA SER A 5 -48.00 42.24 34.98
C SER A 5 -47.27 41.17 34.16
N HIS A 6 -47.25 39.95 34.68
CA HIS A 6 -46.54 38.80 34.12
C HIS A 6 -47.46 38.03 33.15
N SER A 7 -47.03 37.83 31.91
CA SER A 7 -47.72 36.97 30.94
C SER A 7 -47.66 35.50 31.39
N ASP A 8 -48.85 34.88 31.42
CA ASP A 8 -49.13 33.58 32.01
C ASP A 8 -48.65 32.43 31.10
N ARG A 9 -47.62 31.69 31.55
CA ARG A 9 -46.93 30.62 30.79
C ARG A 9 -47.68 29.28 30.76
N ARG A 10 -49.01 29.30 30.89
CA ARG A 10 -49.86 28.12 31.11
C ARG A 10 -50.95 27.89 30.06
N GLY A 11 -50.83 28.52 28.89
CA GLY A 11 -51.77 28.30 27.77
C GLY A 11 -51.33 27.25 26.73
N PHE A 12 -50.04 26.89 26.69
CA PHE A 12 -49.48 26.18 25.53
C PHE A 12 -49.68 24.65 25.55
N LEU A 13 -49.97 24.04 26.70
CA LEU A 13 -50.07 22.58 26.85
C LEU A 13 -51.49 21.99 26.83
N LYS A 14 -52.53 22.74 26.43
CA LYS A 14 -53.92 22.24 26.37
C LYS A 14 -54.54 22.11 24.98
N ARG A 15 -53.74 22.03 23.91
CA ARG A 15 -54.22 21.64 22.58
C ARG A 15 -53.53 20.36 22.12
N GLY A 16 -53.91 19.25 22.74
CA GLY A 16 -53.66 17.91 22.23
C GLY A 16 -54.51 17.65 20.99
N GLY A 17 -53.85 17.41 19.87
CA GLY A 17 -54.42 16.82 18.65
C GLY A 17 -53.50 15.70 18.23
N ALA A 18 -54.01 14.47 18.29
CA ALA A 18 -53.28 13.24 18.03
C ALA A 18 -52.78 13.17 16.58
N LEU A 19 -51.47 13.00 16.40
CA LEU A 19 -50.86 12.41 15.21
C LEU A 19 -49.80 11.42 15.68
N VAL A 20 -50.19 10.16 15.83
CA VAL A 20 -49.23 9.06 15.93
C VAL A 20 -48.74 8.78 14.52
N SER A 21 -47.72 9.52 14.09
CA SER A 21 -46.94 9.17 12.92
C SER A 21 -45.90 8.14 13.38
N PHE A 22 -46.13 6.87 13.07
CA PHE A 22 -45.15 5.81 13.28
C PHE A 22 -44.02 6.01 12.24
N VAL A 23 -43.09 6.92 12.50
CA VAL A 23 -41.84 6.97 11.76
C VAL A 23 -41.00 5.82 12.28
N MET A 24 -41.00 4.69 11.55
CA MET A 24 -39.96 3.67 11.67
C MET A 24 -38.63 4.32 11.26
N GLY A 25 -38.02 5.00 12.21
CA GLY A 25 -36.65 5.45 12.09
C GLY A 25 -35.79 4.20 11.91
N ALA A 26 -35.24 4.02 10.71
CA ALA A 26 -34.21 3.03 10.49
C ALA A 26 -33.04 3.41 11.40
N VAL A 27 -32.94 2.74 12.55
CA VAL A 27 -31.77 2.78 13.40
C VAL A 27 -30.65 2.24 12.53
N ARG A 28 -29.81 3.13 12.00
CA ARG A 28 -28.53 2.71 11.44
C ARG A 28 -27.82 1.95 12.56
N PRO A 29 -27.51 0.65 12.39
CA PRO A 29 -26.63 0.04 13.35
C PRO A 29 -25.34 0.86 13.29
N VAL A 30 -24.93 1.43 14.41
CA VAL A 30 -23.51 1.74 14.60
C VAL A 30 -22.87 0.37 14.50
N ARG A 31 -22.38 0.05 13.31
CA ARG A 31 -21.53 -1.10 13.12
C ARG A 31 -20.32 -0.78 13.95
N GLY A 32 -20.30 -1.34 15.16
CA GLY A 32 -19.13 -1.33 16.01
C GLY A 32 -17.97 -1.64 15.11
N GLN A 33 -16.97 -0.77 15.14
CA GLN A 33 -15.69 -1.06 14.52
C GLN A 33 -15.34 -2.45 15.07
N THR A 34 -15.46 -3.48 14.24
CA THR A 34 -14.76 -4.72 14.52
C THR A 34 -13.33 -4.24 14.77
N PRO A 35 -12.73 -4.44 15.95
CA PRO A 35 -11.34 -4.10 16.11
C PRO A 35 -10.65 -4.80 14.95
N ALA A 36 -10.04 -3.98 14.07
CA ALA A 36 -9.24 -4.51 13.00
C ALA A 36 -8.29 -5.51 13.68
N PRO A 37 -8.16 -6.74 13.16
CA PRO A 37 -7.35 -7.77 13.81
C PRO A 37 -6.05 -7.12 14.24
N GLU A 38 -5.81 -7.16 15.55
CA GLU A 38 -4.76 -6.42 16.22
C GLU A 38 -3.47 -6.75 15.47
N ALA A 39 -3.00 -5.79 14.66
CA ALA A 39 -1.85 -6.02 13.81
C ALA A 39 -0.74 -6.43 14.74
N LEU A 40 -0.09 -7.57 14.46
CA LEU A 40 1.07 -8.04 15.21
C LEU A 40 1.94 -6.82 15.53
N PRO A 41 2.34 -6.61 16.80
CA PRO A 41 3.21 -5.52 17.15
C PRO A 41 4.36 -5.49 16.14
N LYS A 42 4.57 -4.35 15.47
CA LYS A 42 5.53 -4.26 14.34
C LYS A 42 6.92 -4.78 14.72
N ASP A 43 7.25 -4.69 16.00
CA ASP A 43 8.48 -5.16 16.62
C ASP A 43 8.67 -6.70 16.53
N ASN A 44 7.61 -7.45 16.22
CA ASN A 44 7.63 -8.91 16.08
C ASN A 44 7.48 -9.38 14.61
N LEU A 45 7.57 -8.48 13.63
CA LEU A 45 7.52 -8.89 12.21
C LEU A 45 8.86 -9.56 11.82
N ALA A 46 8.78 -10.76 11.26
CA ALA A 46 9.95 -11.47 10.71
C ALA A 46 10.62 -10.72 9.55
N TYR A 47 9.87 -9.84 8.87
CA TYR A 47 10.39 -8.92 7.87
C TYR A 47 9.73 -7.54 8.02
N GLY A 48 10.56 -6.50 8.08
CA GLY A 48 10.10 -5.12 8.30
C GLY A 48 9.18 -4.62 7.19
N GLN A 49 8.25 -3.74 7.55
CA GLN A 49 7.36 -3.05 6.62
C GLN A 49 7.37 -1.54 6.94
N PRO A 50 7.23 -0.65 5.93
CA PRO A 50 7.16 0.78 6.16
C PRO A 50 6.09 1.20 7.17
N SER A 51 6.20 2.44 7.65
CA SER A 51 5.17 3.03 8.49
C SER A 51 3.83 3.07 7.75
N ARG A 52 2.72 2.89 8.46
CA ARG A 52 1.38 3.05 7.85
C ARG A 52 1.09 4.50 7.42
N PHE A 53 1.89 5.44 7.91
CA PHE A 53 1.81 6.86 7.58
C PHE A 53 2.73 7.22 6.41
N ASP A 54 3.61 6.31 6.00
CA ASP A 54 4.47 6.49 4.83
C ASP A 54 3.70 6.00 3.60
N ASN A 55 3.47 6.92 2.66
CA ASN A 55 2.77 6.65 1.40
C ASN A 55 3.73 6.68 0.20
N THR A 56 5.04 6.57 0.44
CA THR A 56 6.05 6.59 -0.61
C THR A 56 5.95 5.31 -1.43
N ILE A 57 5.54 5.46 -2.68
CA ILE A 57 5.32 4.35 -3.62
C ILE A 57 5.89 4.69 -4.99
N ARG A 58 6.18 3.65 -5.78
CA ARG A 58 6.51 3.83 -7.19
C ARG A 58 5.31 4.41 -7.95
N ARG A 59 5.58 5.22 -8.99
CA ARG A 59 4.54 5.92 -9.77
C ARG A 59 4.56 5.50 -11.23
N THR A 60 3.41 5.40 -11.88
CA THR A 60 3.36 5.16 -13.32
C THR A 60 3.75 6.44 -14.08
N PRO A 61 4.54 6.34 -15.16
CA PRO A 61 4.74 7.47 -16.07
C PRO A 61 3.39 7.71 -16.76
N GLY A 62 2.72 8.81 -16.42
CA GLY A 62 1.27 8.99 -16.65
C GLY A 62 0.75 8.79 -18.09
N ARG A 63 1.61 8.82 -19.12
CA ARG A 63 1.23 8.46 -20.49
C ARG A 63 1.55 7.00 -20.75
N ALA A 64 0.53 6.20 -21.03
CA ALA A 64 0.71 4.85 -21.55
C ALA A 64 1.63 4.89 -22.77
N THR A 65 2.81 4.28 -22.64
CA THR A 65 3.69 4.02 -23.77
C THR A 65 2.99 3.02 -24.69
N ALA A 66 3.15 3.11 -26.01
CA ALA A 66 2.56 2.18 -26.97
C ALA A 66 3.09 0.72 -26.83
N ILE A 67 3.99 0.51 -25.88
CA ILE A 67 4.63 -0.75 -25.56
C ILE A 67 3.83 -1.40 -24.43
N SER A 68 3.63 -2.72 -24.51
CA SER A 68 2.98 -3.55 -23.48
C SER A 68 3.73 -3.62 -22.14
N ASP A 69 4.67 -2.70 -21.93
CA ASP A 69 5.61 -2.68 -20.84
C ASP A 69 4.99 -2.08 -19.58
N THR A 70 5.28 -2.67 -18.43
CA THR A 70 4.97 -2.07 -17.15
C THR A 70 6.16 -1.25 -16.70
N ALA A 71 5.98 0.07 -16.58
CA ALA A 71 7.00 0.99 -16.05
C ALA A 71 6.51 1.64 -14.74
N LEU A 72 7.32 1.54 -13.68
CA LEU A 72 7.09 2.13 -12.37
C LEU A 72 8.32 2.93 -11.94
N MET A 73 8.15 4.24 -11.82
CA MET A 73 9.21 5.21 -11.51
C MET A 73 9.45 5.31 -10.01
N THR A 74 10.72 5.37 -9.61
CA THR A 74 11.16 5.71 -8.25
C THR A 74 10.69 7.13 -7.90
N PRO A 75 10.09 7.35 -6.72
CA PRO A 75 9.69 8.69 -6.29
C PRO A 75 10.90 9.46 -5.72
N LEU A 76 11.85 9.84 -6.59
CA LEU A 76 13.12 10.45 -6.17
C LEU A 76 12.95 11.69 -5.27
N GLN A 77 11.90 12.48 -5.51
CA GLN A 77 11.59 13.66 -4.70
C GLN A 77 11.17 13.35 -3.25
N ASP A 78 10.78 12.10 -2.98
CA ASP A 78 10.35 11.63 -1.67
C ASP A 78 11.47 10.83 -0.95
N LEU A 79 12.66 10.73 -1.56
CA LEU A 79 13.80 9.95 -1.05
C LEU A 79 14.98 10.84 -0.68
N ASP A 80 15.68 10.45 0.40
CA ASP A 80 16.92 11.07 0.85
C ASP A 80 18.12 10.13 0.66
N GLY A 81 19.28 10.70 0.36
CA GLY A 81 20.55 9.98 0.23
C GLY A 81 20.79 9.38 -1.15
N ILE A 82 21.68 8.39 -1.23
CA ILE A 82 22.21 7.85 -2.49
C ILE A 82 21.80 6.40 -2.79
N ILE A 83 21.14 5.72 -1.85
CA ILE A 83 20.72 4.33 -1.99
C ILE A 83 19.20 4.28 -2.08
N THR A 84 18.68 3.88 -3.25
CA THR A 84 17.24 3.66 -3.43
C THR A 84 16.81 2.36 -2.74
N PRO A 85 15.81 2.37 -1.84
CA PRO A 85 15.29 1.14 -1.24
C PRO A 85 14.78 0.16 -2.31
N SER A 86 15.03 -1.14 -2.16
CA SER A 86 14.69 -2.16 -3.18
C SER A 86 13.20 -2.16 -3.58
N GLY A 87 12.30 -1.88 -2.64
CA GLY A 87 10.86 -1.75 -2.91
C GLY A 87 10.46 -0.52 -3.74
N LEU A 88 11.35 0.47 -3.84
CA LEU A 88 11.12 1.73 -4.54
C LEU A 88 12.03 1.92 -5.77
N HIS A 89 12.98 1.01 -6.00
CA HIS A 89 13.84 1.02 -7.20
C HIS A 89 13.02 0.98 -8.49
N PHE A 90 13.41 1.68 -9.54
CA PHE A 90 12.69 1.68 -10.82
C PHE A 90 12.43 0.25 -11.30
N LEU A 91 11.22 0.00 -11.81
CA LEU A 91 10.84 -1.28 -12.42
C LEU A 91 10.38 -1.02 -13.85
N MET A 92 10.98 -1.72 -14.79
CA MET A 92 10.50 -1.83 -16.16
C MET A 92 10.49 -3.30 -16.55
N ASP A 93 9.34 -3.78 -16.98
CA ASP A 93 9.16 -5.13 -17.49
C ASP A 93 8.53 -5.05 -18.86
N HIS A 94 9.14 -5.73 -19.83
CA HIS A 94 8.62 -5.82 -21.21
C HIS A 94 7.72 -7.04 -21.40
N VAL A 95 7.89 -8.03 -20.53
CA VAL A 95 7.04 -9.21 -20.48
C VAL A 95 5.92 -8.93 -19.48
N LYS A 96 4.78 -9.59 -19.62
CA LYS A 96 3.72 -9.47 -18.63
C LYS A 96 4.05 -10.32 -17.41
N GLY A 97 4.91 -9.80 -16.52
CA GLY A 97 5.07 -10.31 -15.16
C GLY A 97 6.48 -10.81 -14.82
N VAL A 98 6.78 -10.76 -13.53
CA VAL A 98 8.02 -11.24 -12.94
C VAL A 98 8.04 -12.78 -12.93
N PRO A 99 9.05 -13.44 -13.53
CA PRO A 99 9.17 -14.89 -13.48
C PRO A 99 9.33 -15.41 -12.04
N ASP A 100 8.54 -16.43 -11.70
CA ASP A 100 8.71 -17.20 -10.46
C ASP A 100 9.71 -18.35 -10.73
N ILE A 101 10.96 -18.17 -10.30
CA ILE A 101 12.07 -19.07 -10.61
C ILE A 101 12.53 -19.78 -9.33
N ASP A 102 12.43 -21.10 -9.29
CA ASP A 102 13.09 -21.92 -8.27
C ASP A 102 14.63 -21.82 -8.45
N PRO A 103 15.38 -21.27 -7.46
CA PRO A 103 16.83 -21.16 -7.55
C PRO A 103 17.55 -22.50 -7.75
N GLN A 104 16.96 -23.63 -7.34
CA GLN A 104 17.54 -24.96 -7.53
C GLN A 104 17.44 -25.43 -8.99
N GLN A 105 16.41 -24.97 -9.72
CA GLN A 105 16.21 -25.27 -11.13
C GLN A 105 16.89 -24.25 -12.06
N HIS A 106 17.24 -23.07 -11.56
CA HIS A 106 17.90 -22.04 -12.36
C HIS A 106 19.26 -22.48 -12.91
N ARG A 107 19.52 -22.15 -14.18
CA ARG A 107 20.77 -22.42 -14.90
C ARG A 107 21.20 -21.18 -15.67
N LEU A 108 22.47 -20.79 -15.54
CA LEU A 108 23.11 -19.78 -16.38
C LEU A 108 23.96 -20.48 -17.45
N LEU A 109 23.59 -20.33 -18.73
CA LEU A 109 24.35 -20.82 -19.87
C LEU A 109 25.26 -19.71 -20.42
N ILE A 110 26.54 -20.01 -20.57
CA ILE A 110 27.52 -19.17 -21.28
C ILE A 110 27.96 -19.94 -22.53
N HIS A 111 27.72 -19.37 -23.71
CA HIS A 111 28.01 -19.99 -25.00
C HIS A 111 28.35 -18.93 -26.07
N GLY A 112 28.73 -19.36 -27.28
CA GLY A 112 29.10 -18.47 -28.38
C GLY A 112 30.59 -18.56 -28.70
N MET A 113 31.29 -17.42 -28.73
CA MET A 113 32.73 -17.35 -29.00
C MET A 113 33.57 -17.71 -27.77
N VAL A 114 33.41 -18.94 -27.29
CA VAL A 114 34.16 -19.51 -26.15
C VAL A 114 34.70 -20.88 -26.53
N ASP A 115 35.89 -21.25 -26.03
CA ASP A 115 36.49 -22.56 -26.30
C ASP A 115 35.59 -23.71 -25.81
N ARG A 116 34.91 -23.51 -24.68
CA ARG A 116 33.99 -24.48 -24.09
C ARG A 116 32.76 -23.80 -23.51
N PRO A 117 31.54 -24.12 -23.98
CA PRO A 117 30.31 -23.68 -23.35
C PRO A 117 30.18 -24.18 -21.91
N LEU A 118 29.62 -23.35 -21.03
CA LEU A 118 29.49 -23.63 -19.60
C LEU A 118 28.04 -23.45 -19.15
N VAL A 119 27.60 -24.29 -18.23
CA VAL A 119 26.31 -24.16 -17.55
C VAL A 119 26.57 -24.12 -16.05
N TYR A 120 26.06 -23.10 -15.37
CA TYR A 120 26.20 -22.93 -13.93
C TYR A 120 24.87 -23.03 -13.20
N THR A 121 24.88 -23.68 -12.05
CA THR A 121 23.84 -23.60 -11.01
C THR A 121 24.00 -22.34 -10.16
N MET A 122 22.97 -21.96 -9.40
CA MET A 122 23.07 -20.84 -8.45
C MET A 122 24.14 -21.04 -7.38
N ASP A 123 24.35 -22.27 -6.92
CA ASP A 123 25.36 -22.57 -5.89
C ASP A 123 26.78 -22.47 -6.45
N GLU A 124 27.00 -22.84 -7.71
CA GLU A 124 28.29 -22.67 -8.39
C GLU A 124 28.59 -21.18 -8.61
N LEU A 125 27.61 -20.39 -9.04
CA LEU A 125 27.78 -18.94 -9.21
C LEU A 125 28.18 -18.25 -7.90
N LYS A 126 27.53 -18.60 -6.79
CA LYS A 126 27.81 -18.01 -5.47
C LYS A 126 29.20 -18.33 -4.93
N ARG A 127 29.89 -19.35 -5.45
CA ARG A 127 31.27 -19.70 -5.06
C ARG A 127 32.34 -18.91 -5.82
N LEU A 128 31.97 -18.20 -6.89
CA LEU A 128 32.90 -17.33 -7.60
C LEU A 128 33.25 -16.09 -6.75
N PRO A 129 34.42 -15.47 -6.95
CA PRO A 129 34.76 -14.22 -6.27
C PRO A 129 33.71 -13.12 -6.52
N SER A 130 33.25 -12.47 -5.45
CA SER A 130 32.25 -11.41 -5.52
C SER A 130 32.89 -10.02 -5.43
N VAL A 131 32.25 -9.04 -6.08
CA VAL A 131 32.64 -7.62 -6.03
C VAL A 131 31.40 -6.79 -5.74
N SER A 132 31.50 -5.85 -4.80
CA SER A 132 30.42 -4.91 -4.44
C SER A 132 30.73 -3.51 -4.97
N ARG A 133 29.78 -2.90 -5.69
CA ARG A 133 29.89 -1.56 -6.28
C ARG A 133 28.52 -0.88 -6.28
N ILE A 134 28.52 0.45 -6.27
CA ILE A 134 27.31 1.27 -6.40
C ILE A 134 27.26 1.80 -7.84
N TYR A 135 26.14 1.53 -8.53
CA TYR A 135 25.83 1.97 -9.89
C TYR A 135 24.43 2.61 -9.91
N PHE A 136 24.10 3.37 -10.96
CA PHE A 136 22.81 4.04 -11.15
C PHE A 136 22.26 3.78 -12.55
#